data_AF-A0A9W7GXK0-F1
#
_entry.id   AF-A0A9W7GXK0-F1
#
_cell.length_a   1.000
_cell.length_b   1.000
_cell.length_c   1.000
_cell.angle_alpha   90.00
_cell.angle_beta   90.00
_cell.angle_gamma   90.00
#
_symmetry.space_group_name_H-M   'P 1'
#
loop_
_entity.id
_entity.type
_entity.pdbx_description
1 polymer ?
#
loop_
_entity_poly.entity_id
_entity_poly.type
_entity_poly.pdbx_seq_one_letter_code
_entity_poly.pdbx_strand_id
1 'polypeptide(L)'
;MSSIRTILSLAACYNLEVEQMDVKTVFLHDDLEEELYMEQPEGFVAQGKEDYVCRLKKSLYGLKQAPRQWYTMFESVMEEQGYKKTTSDHCVFIKRFSGDVLLSFCSMLMICLLLVAMLLELTS
;
A
#
# COMPACT_ATOMS: atom_id res chain seq x y z
N MET A 1 -3.56 16.05 -2.81
CA MET A 1 -5.00 16.11 -2.44
C MET A 1 -5.90 16.68 -3.55
N SER A 2 -5.60 16.41 -4.83
CA SER A 2 -6.41 16.92 -5.96
C SER A 2 -7.21 15.80 -6.63
N SER A 3 -6.56 14.68 -6.97
CA SER A 3 -7.12 13.63 -7.83
C SER A 3 -8.28 12.85 -7.20
N ILE A 4 -8.22 12.53 -5.90
CA ILE A 4 -9.35 11.86 -5.22
C ILE A 4 -10.61 12.74 -5.24
N ARG A 5 -10.46 14.05 -5.01
CA ARG A 5 -11.58 15.00 -5.10
C ARG A 5 -12.11 15.07 -6.52
N THR A 6 -11.23 15.11 -7.52
CA THR A 6 -11.65 15.08 -8.93
C THR A 6 -12.41 13.82 -9.28
N ILE A 7 -11.95 12.64 -8.84
CA ILE A 7 -12.63 11.35 -9.07
C ILE A 7 -14.00 11.33 -8.38
N LEU A 8 -14.08 11.76 -7.12
CA LEU A 8 -15.35 11.84 -6.40
C LEU A 8 -16.30 12.85 -7.03
N SER A 9 -15.80 14.01 -7.49
CA SER A 9 -16.60 14.98 -8.23
C SER A 9 -17.12 14.41 -9.55
N LEU A 10 -16.29 13.68 -10.31
CA LEU A 10 -16.72 13.00 -11.53
C LEU A 10 -17.77 11.94 -11.23
N ALA A 11 -17.57 11.13 -10.19
CA ALA A 11 -18.56 10.13 -9.78
C ALA A 11 -19.91 10.79 -9.42
N ALA A 12 -19.90 11.91 -8.69
CA ALA A 12 -21.11 12.67 -8.39
C ALA A 12 -21.76 13.28 -9.63
N CYS A 13 -20.97 13.85 -10.56
CA CYS A 13 -21.49 14.47 -11.79
C CYS A 13 -22.09 13.47 -12.77
N TYR A 14 -21.51 12.26 -12.86
CA TYR A 14 -21.94 11.21 -13.79
C TYR A 14 -22.78 10.11 -13.11
N ASN A 15 -23.15 10.30 -11.85
CA ASN A 15 -23.91 9.34 -11.05
C ASN A 15 -23.29 7.92 -11.05
N LEU A 16 -21.98 7.85 -10.84
CA LEU A 16 -21.21 6.61 -10.78
C LEU A 16 -21.16 6.06 -9.36
N GLU A 17 -21.05 4.75 -9.24
CA GLU A 17 -20.82 4.07 -7.97
C GLU A 17 -19.34 4.18 -7.53
N VAL A 18 -19.13 4.36 -6.23
CA VAL A 18 -17.78 4.46 -5.64
C VAL A 18 -17.63 3.36 -4.59
N GLU A 19 -16.68 2.48 -4.82
CA GLU A 19 -16.30 1.43 -3.86
C GLU A 19 -14.94 1.76 -3.24
N GLN A 20 -14.85 1.55 -1.92
CA GLN A 20 -13.60 1.66 -1.18
C GLN A 20 -13.15 0.26 -0.74
N MET A 21 -11.91 -0.10 -1.06
CA MET A 21 -11.30 -1.35 -0.62
C MET A 21 -10.15 -1.06 0.34
N ASP A 22 -10.22 -1.64 1.54
CA ASP A 22 -9.12 -1.66 2.50
C ASP A 22 -8.44 -3.04 2.45
N VAL A 23 -7.23 -3.08 1.89
CA VAL A 23 -6.48 -4.33 1.75
C VAL A 23 -5.70 -4.55 3.04
N LYS A 24 -6.18 -5.50 3.85
CA LYS A 24 -5.46 -5.94 5.04
C LYS A 24 -4.23 -6.76 4.61
N THR A 25 -3.19 -6.75 5.44
CA THR A 25 -1.98 -7.60 5.29
C THR A 25 -1.16 -7.43 4.01
N VAL A 26 -1.33 -6.31 3.31
CA VAL A 26 -0.57 -5.94 2.10
C VAL A 26 0.93 -6.24 2.18
N PHE A 27 1.58 -5.91 3.29
CA PHE A 27 3.04 -6.03 3.41
C PHE A 27 3.53 -7.47 3.53
N LEU A 28 2.67 -8.39 3.98
CA LEU A 28 3.03 -9.81 4.15
C LEU A 28 3.04 -10.58 2.83
N HIS A 29 2.46 -10.03 1.76
CA HIS A 29 2.39 -10.70 0.46
C HIS A 29 3.64 -10.50 -0.38
N ASP A 30 4.34 -9.38 -0.22
CA ASP A 30 5.48 -9.03 -1.06
C ASP A 30 6.77 -9.70 -0.61
N ASP A 31 7.55 -10.18 -1.59
CA ASP A 31 8.88 -10.70 -1.34
C ASP A 31 9.86 -9.55 -1.12
N LEU A 32 10.75 -9.72 -0.15
CA LEU A 32 11.78 -8.72 0.10
C LEU A 32 12.86 -8.81 -0.97
N GLU A 33 12.97 -7.77 -1.80
CA GLU A 33 14.10 -7.60 -2.73
C GLU A 33 15.45 -7.53 -1.99
N GLU A 34 15.45 -6.98 -0.78
CA GLU A 34 16.65 -6.81 0.06
C GLU A 34 16.66 -7.81 1.20
N GLU A 35 17.84 -8.35 1.53
CA GLU A 35 17.99 -9.22 2.70
C GLU A 35 18.03 -8.38 3.98
N LEU A 36 16.96 -8.45 4.78
CA LEU A 36 16.82 -7.70 6.02
C LEU A 36 16.85 -8.61 7.24
N TYR A 37 17.53 -8.11 8.26
CA TYR A 37 17.64 -8.75 9.55
C TYR A 37 17.06 -7.83 10.62
N MET A 38 16.41 -8.41 11.61
CA MET A 38 15.93 -7.70 12.80
C MET A 38 16.30 -8.46 14.06
N GLU A 39 16.34 -7.74 15.18
CA GLU A 39 16.46 -8.35 16.49
C GLU A 39 15.29 -9.30 16.76
N GLN A 40 15.54 -10.33 17.57
CA GLN A 40 14.51 -11.27 17.94
C GLN A 40 13.44 -10.58 18.79
N PRO A 41 12.15 -10.72 18.45
CA PRO A 41 11.09 -10.15 19.26
C PRO A 41 11.02 -10.85 20.63
N GLU A 42 10.53 -10.13 21.63
CA GLU A 42 10.31 -10.68 22.97
C GLU A 42 9.43 -11.94 22.89
N GLY A 43 9.86 -13.02 23.57
CA GLY A 43 9.18 -14.32 23.55
C GLY A 43 9.57 -15.26 22.41
N PHE A 44 10.38 -14.82 21.44
CA PHE A 44 10.96 -15.69 20.40
C PHE A 44 12.38 -16.17 20.69
N VAL A 45 13.05 -15.55 21.66
CA VAL A 45 14.42 -15.87 22.05
C VAL A 45 14.47 -17.24 22.73
N ALA A 46 15.18 -18.20 22.13
CA ALA A 46 15.41 -19.51 22.71
C ALA A 46 16.72 -19.52 23.53
N GLN A 47 16.75 -20.30 24.62
CA GLN A 47 17.92 -20.43 25.48
C GLN A 47 19.15 -20.91 24.66
N GLY A 48 20.25 -20.17 24.74
CA GLY A 48 21.49 -20.41 23.99
C GLY A 48 21.48 -19.87 22.55
N LYS A 49 20.46 -19.08 22.17
CA LYS A 49 20.34 -18.39 20.87
C LYS A 49 20.01 -16.91 21.04
N GLU A 50 20.39 -16.33 22.17
CA GLU A 50 20.12 -14.93 22.52
C GLU A 50 20.73 -13.96 21.48
N ASP A 51 21.91 -14.28 20.97
CA ASP A 51 22.64 -13.44 20.00
C ASP A 51 22.18 -13.61 18.54
N TYR A 52 21.14 -14.42 18.29
CA TYR A 52 20.65 -14.65 16.93
C TYR A 52 19.80 -13.46 16.46
N VAL A 53 19.72 -13.31 15.14
CA VAL A 53 18.85 -12.33 14.50
C VAL A 53 17.85 -13.02 13.58
N CYS A 54 16.67 -12.45 13.45
CA CYS A 54 15.64 -12.94 12.55
C CYS A 54 15.86 -12.39 11.14
N ARG A 55 15.95 -13.27 10.15
CA ARG A 55 15.92 -12.86 8.74
C ARG A 55 14.48 -12.70 8.29
N LEU A 56 14.13 -11.51 7.83
CA LEU A 56 12.82 -11.24 7.25
C LEU A 56 12.72 -11.87 5.86
N LYS A 57 11.65 -12.62 5.65
CA LYS A 57 11.31 -13.21 4.33
C LYS A 57 10.25 -12.39 3.59
N LYS A 58 9.48 -11.59 4.31
CA LYS A 58 8.36 -10.78 3.81
C LYS A 58 8.45 -9.39 4.40
N SER A 59 7.90 -8.41 3.67
CA SER A 59 7.86 -7.03 4.15
C SER A 59 7.01 -6.91 5.42
N LEU A 60 7.45 -6.10 6.37
CA LEU A 60 6.70 -5.82 7.59
C LEU A 60 6.23 -4.38 7.60
N TYR A 61 5.17 -4.14 8.37
CA TYR A 61 4.72 -2.80 8.67
C TYR A 61 5.85 -1.99 9.32
N GLY A 62 6.02 -0.72 8.92
CA GLY A 62 7.06 0.16 9.44
C GLY A 62 8.41 0.10 8.72
N LEU A 63 8.60 -0.84 7.78
CA LEU A 63 9.78 -0.82 6.90
C LEU A 63 9.69 0.34 5.90
N LYS A 64 10.76 1.13 5.77
CA LYS A 64 10.83 2.30 4.88
C LYS A 64 10.51 1.98 3.41
N GLN A 65 10.86 0.78 2.95
CA GLN A 65 10.66 0.34 1.56
C GLN A 65 9.31 -0.36 1.32
N ALA A 66 8.59 -0.75 2.38
CA ALA A 66 7.34 -1.48 2.27
C ALA A 66 6.26 -0.74 1.45
N PRO A 67 6.07 0.59 1.58
CA PRO A 67 5.11 1.32 0.74
C PRO A 67 5.46 1.29 -0.75
N ARG A 68 6.76 1.30 -1.08
CA ARG A 68 7.23 1.27 -2.47
C ARG A 68 7.02 -0.11 -3.09
N GLN A 69 7.40 -1.17 -2.38
CA GLN A 69 7.20 -2.56 -2.83
C GLN A 69 5.72 -2.82 -3.12
N TRP A 70 4.85 -2.45 -2.17
CA TRP A 70 3.42 -2.60 -2.38
C TRP A 70 2.91 -1.86 -3.62
N TYR A 71 3.36 -0.62 -3.84
CA TYR A 71 2.93 0.13 -5.01
C TYR A 71 3.36 -0.53 -6.33
N THR A 72 4.58 -1.06 -6.40
CA THR A 72 5.06 -1.82 -7.56
C THR A 72 4.20 -3.06 -7.80
N MET A 73 3.89 -3.83 -6.75
CA MET A 73 3.00 -4.99 -6.86
C MET A 73 1.59 -4.58 -7.30
N PHE A 74 1.04 -3.53 -6.69
CA PHE A 74 -0.29 -2.99 -7.03
C PHE A 74 -0.34 -2.54 -8.49
N GLU A 75 0.69 -1.83 -8.96
CA GLU A 75 0.81 -1.44 -10.36
C GLU A 75 0.79 -2.66 -11.29
N SER A 76 1.60 -3.69 -11.01
CA SER A 76 1.62 -4.94 -11.80
C SER A 76 0.24 -5.58 -11.88
N VAL A 77 -0.43 -5.74 -10.73
CA VAL A 77 -1.78 -6.34 -10.67
C VAL A 77 -2.78 -5.50 -11.46
N MET A 78 -2.74 -4.18 -11.34
CA MET A 78 -3.65 -3.30 -12.07
C MET A 78 -3.42 -3.38 -13.59
N GLU A 79 -2.17 -3.42 -14.04
CA GLU A 79 -1.81 -3.58 -15.44
C GLU A 79 -2.27 -4.93 -16.00
N GLU A 80 -2.06 -6.02 -15.25
CA GLU A 80 -2.57 -7.36 -15.60
C GLU A 80 -4.10 -7.39 -15.73
N GLN A 81 -4.79 -6.65 -14.86
CA GLN A 81 -6.24 -6.47 -14.94
C GLN A 81 -6.66 -5.50 -16.05
N GLY A 82 -5.75 -4.95 -16.84
CA GLY A 82 -6.02 -4.09 -17.99
C GLY A 82 -6.29 -2.62 -17.63
N TYR A 83 -5.97 -2.19 -16.41
CA TYR A 83 -5.94 -0.77 -16.08
C TYR A 83 -4.70 -0.10 -16.66
N LYS A 84 -4.81 1.20 -16.95
CA LYS A 84 -3.68 2.03 -17.38
C LYS A 84 -3.48 3.19 -16.41
N LYS A 85 -2.23 3.39 -16.00
CA LYS A 85 -1.84 4.52 -15.16
C LYS A 85 -1.98 5.85 -15.93
N THR A 86 -2.45 6.90 -15.26
CA THR A 86 -2.50 8.23 -15.87
C THR A 86 -1.14 8.93 -15.83
N THR A 87 -0.87 9.79 -16.81
CA THR A 87 0.34 10.62 -16.83
C THR A 87 0.24 11.83 -15.90
N SER A 88 -0.99 12.25 -15.55
CA SER A 88 -1.22 13.41 -14.69
C SER A 88 -1.05 13.09 -13.21
N ASP A 89 -1.41 11.87 -12.80
CA ASP A 89 -1.21 11.38 -11.44
C ASP A 89 -0.97 9.87 -11.45
N HIS A 90 0.22 9.46 -11.02
CA HIS A 90 0.62 8.05 -10.97
C HIS A 90 -0.18 7.22 -9.94
N CYS A 91 -0.96 7.84 -9.07
CA CYS A 91 -1.90 7.17 -8.17
C CYS A 91 -3.25 6.87 -8.82
N VAL A 92 -3.51 7.35 -10.05
CA VAL A 92 -4.78 7.15 -10.76
C VAL A 92 -4.61 6.11 -11.86
N PHE A 93 -5.50 5.13 -11.89
CA PHE A 93 -5.58 4.06 -12.87
C PHE A 93 -6.95 4.09 -13.54
N ILE A 94 -6.97 3.90 -14.86
CA ILE A 94 -8.20 3.97 -15.66
C ILE A 94 -8.32 2.69 -16.49
N LYS A 95 -9.50 2.05 -16.42
CA LYS A 95 -9.88 0.96 -17.32
C LYS A 95 -11.13 1.39 -18.10
N ARG A 96 -11.05 1.30 -19.42
CA ARG A 96 -12.14 1.69 -20.33
C ARG A 96 -12.84 0.45 -20.86
N PHE A 97 -14.15 0.49 -20.85
CA PHE A 97 -15.04 -0.50 -21.43
C PHE A 97 -15.85 0.14 -22.56
N SER A 98 -16.62 -0.67 -23.28
CA SER A 98 -17.47 -0.25 -24.39
C SER A 98 -18.64 0.63 -23.91
N GLY A 99 -18.37 1.90 -23.59
CA GLY A 99 -19.35 2.87 -23.09
C GLY A 99 -19.13 3.28 -21.63
N ASP A 100 -18.41 2.48 -20.85
CA ASP A 100 -18.17 2.72 -19.42
C ASP A 100 -16.69 2.96 -19.10
N VAL A 101 -16.43 3.67 -17.99
CA VAL A 101 -15.08 3.94 -17.49
C VAL A 101 -15.02 3.59 -16.01
N LEU A 102 -14.07 2.72 -15.64
CA LEU A 102 -13.71 2.48 -14.24
C LEU A 102 -12.47 3.32 -13.91
N LEU A 103 -12.59 4.13 -12.85
CA LEU A 103 -11.52 4.93 -12.27
C LEU A 103 -11.13 4.30 -10.94
N SER A 104 -9.85 3.96 -10.79
CA SER A 104 -9.29 3.45 -9.54
C SER A 104 -8.21 4.40 -9.05
N PHE A 105 -8.25 4.71 -7.75
CA PHE A 105 -7.27 5.57 -7.09
C PHE A 105 -6.52 4.78 -6.02
N CYS A 106 -5.21 4.66 -6.19
CA CYS A 106 -4.32 4.08 -5.21
C CYS A 106 -3.91 5.15 -4.19
N SER A 107 -4.57 5.20 -3.04
CA SER A 107 -4.15 6.08 -1.95
C SER A 107 -2.97 5.47 -1.21
N MET A 108 -1.75 5.53 -1.78
CA MET A 108 -0.52 5.16 -1.05
C MET A 108 -0.37 5.90 0.29
N LEU A 109 -1.05 7.04 0.44
CA LEU A 109 -0.88 7.99 1.54
C LEU A 109 -1.62 7.65 2.84
N MET A 110 -2.63 6.78 2.84
CA MET A 110 -3.39 6.56 4.09
C MET A 110 -2.65 5.64 5.07
N ILE A 111 -1.66 4.88 4.62
CA ILE A 111 -0.86 4.02 5.50
C ILE A 111 0.31 4.78 6.15
N CYS A 112 0.96 5.71 5.44
CA CYS A 112 2.05 6.51 6.00
C CYS A 112 1.57 7.62 6.96
N LEU A 113 0.42 8.26 6.69
CA LEU A 113 -0.08 9.34 7.57
C LEU A 113 -0.65 8.83 8.90
N LEU A 114 -1.23 7.62 8.93
CA LEU A 114 -1.66 6.98 10.18
C LEU A 114 -0.47 6.63 11.11
N LEU A 115 0.72 6.38 10.56
CA LEU A 115 1.94 6.18 11.34
C LEU A 115 2.50 7.50 11.92
N VAL A 116 2.44 8.61 11.17
CA VAL A 116 2.88 9.91 11.71
C VAL A 116 1.92 10.42 12.79
N ALA A 117 0.62 10.14 12.68
CA ALA A 117 -0.37 10.46 13.72
C ALA A 117 -0.25 9.54 14.95
N MET A 118 -0.07 8.22 14.79
CA MET A 118 0.10 7.30 15.92
C MET A 118 1.46 7.41 16.62
N LEU A 119 2.50 7.93 15.97
CA LEU A 119 3.80 8.20 16.62
C LEU A 119 3.83 9.52 17.39
N LEU A 120 2.85 10.41 17.22
CA LEU A 120 2.74 11.69 17.95
C LEU A 120 1.81 11.64 19.17
N GLU A 121 0.92 10.64 19.29
CA GLU A 121 0.03 10.49 20.44
C GLU A 121 0.61 9.63 21.58
N LEU A 122 1.80 9.06 21.43
CA LEU A 122 2.45 8.22 22.45
C LEU A 122 3.68 8.86 23.13
N THR A 123 3.83 10.18 23.02
CA THR A 123 4.76 10.93 23.89
C THR A 123 4.05 12.02 24.67
N SER A 124 3.34 11.63 25.73
CA SER A 124 3.23 12.34 27.01
C SER A 124 2.77 11.40 28.11
#